data_AF-A0A327VC69-F1
#
_entry.id   AF-A0A327VC69-F1
#
_cell.length_a   1.000
_cell.length_b   1.000
_cell.length_c   1.000
_cell.angle_alpha   90.00
_cell.angle_beta   90.00
_cell.angle_gamma   90.00
#
_symmetry.space_group_name_H-M   'P 1'
#
loop_
_entity.id
_entity.type
_entity.pdbx_description
1 polymer ?
#
loop_
_entity_poly.entity_id
_entity_poly.type
_entity_poly.pdbx_seq_one_letter_code
_entity_poly.pdbx_strand_id
1 'polypeptide(L)'
;LLQRLNRDGRGTRVEFHPLNQSGVPRPRQRDVSFRSLNVRQWDRMVQAWAAGDEEAMDAAWFDGITADLGSDYGSYEYVMNIGFAA
;
A
#
# COMPACT_ATOMS: atom_id res chain seq x y z
N LEU A 1 -12.44 11.81 7.93
CA LEU A 1 -11.37 11.10 7.19
C LEU A 1 -11.84 9.73 6.70
N LEU A 2 -12.23 8.83 7.60
CA LEU A 2 -12.67 7.46 7.27
C LEU A 2 -13.77 7.40 6.19
N GLN A 3 -14.80 8.25 6.27
CA GLN A 3 -15.85 8.32 5.25
C GLN A 3 -15.31 8.62 3.84
N ARG A 4 -14.29 9.48 3.72
CA ARG A 4 -13.66 9.79 2.43
C ARG A 4 -12.86 8.59 1.90
N LEU A 5 -12.16 7.88 2.78
CA LEU A 5 -11.38 6.69 2.43
C LEU A 5 -12.28 5.55 1.96
N ASN A 6 -13.42 5.34 2.63
CA ASN A 6 -14.37 4.29 2.27
C ASN A 6 -15.20 4.65 1.03
N ARG A 7 -15.39 5.94 0.74
CA ARG A 7 -16.07 6.45 -0.47
C ARG A 7 -17.38 5.67 -0.75
N ASP A 8 -18.27 5.63 0.23
CA ASP A 8 -19.55 4.89 0.16
C ASP A 8 -19.37 3.40 -0.24
N GLY A 9 -18.30 2.77 0.26
CA GLY A 9 -17.94 1.38 -0.04
C GLY A 9 -17.17 1.17 -1.34
N ARG A 10 -16.99 2.21 -2.17
CA ARG A 10 -16.16 2.13 -3.38
C ARG A 10 -14.68 1.96 -3.04
N GLY A 11 -14.26 2.49 -1.89
CA GLY A 11 -12.87 2.52 -1.45
C GLY A 11 -12.06 3.62 -2.12
N THR A 12 -10.76 3.59 -1.82
CA THR A 12 -9.77 4.52 -2.40
C THR A 12 -8.71 3.73 -3.16
N ARG A 13 -8.29 4.27 -4.30
CA ARG A 13 -7.18 3.69 -5.07
C ARG A 13 -5.86 4.11 -4.41
N VAL A 14 -5.10 3.13 -3.94
CA VAL A 14 -3.76 3.29 -3.39
C VAL A 14 -2.76 2.90 -4.47
N GLU A 15 -1.78 3.75 -4.70
CA GLU A 15 -0.76 3.60 -5.75
C GLU A 15 0.61 3.32 -5.15
N PHE A 16 1.32 2.36 -5.73
CA PHE A 16 2.65 1.93 -5.34
C PHE A 16 3.61 2.32 -6.44
N HIS A 17 4.42 3.34 -6.17
CA HIS A 17 5.41 3.84 -7.11
C HIS A 17 6.75 3.14 -6.84
N PRO A 18 7.27 2.35 -7.79
CA PRO A 18 8.46 1.52 -7.56
C PRO A 18 9.68 2.37 -7.20
N LEU A 19 10.66 1.76 -6.53
CA LEU A 19 11.92 2.40 -6.18
C LEU A 19 12.60 3.03 -7.41
N ASN A 20 13.20 4.22 -7.25
CA ASN A 20 14.07 4.79 -8.26
C ASN A 20 15.38 3.98 -8.36
N GLN A 21 15.61 3.35 -9.51
CA GLN A 21 16.80 2.55 -9.78
C GLN A 21 17.87 3.29 -10.59
N SER A 22 17.80 4.62 -10.75
CA SER A 22 18.79 5.39 -11.51
C SER A 22 20.22 5.27 -10.98
N GLY A 23 20.39 4.98 -9.69
CA GLY A 23 21.68 4.70 -9.06
C GLY A 23 22.13 3.24 -9.10
N VAL A 24 21.30 2.33 -9.62
CA VAL A 24 21.59 0.88 -9.65
C VAL A 24 22.32 0.53 -10.95
N PRO A 25 23.45 -0.21 -10.91
CA PRO A 25 24.12 -0.68 -12.13
C PRO A 25 23.16 -1.47 -13.03
N ARG A 26 23.15 -1.20 -14.35
CA ARG A 26 22.20 -1.79 -15.30
C ARG A 26 21.97 -3.31 -15.15
N PRO A 27 22.99 -4.17 -14.93
CA PRO A 27 22.77 -5.60 -14.76
C PRO A 27 21.99 -6.01 -13.50
N ARG A 28 21.88 -5.10 -12.52
CA ARG A 28 21.17 -5.31 -11.25
C ARG A 28 19.81 -4.64 -11.21
N GLN A 29 19.48 -3.84 -12.22
CA GLN A 29 18.16 -3.21 -12.30
C GLN A 29 17.09 -4.27 -12.51
N ARG A 30 15.93 -4.07 -11.90
CA ARG A 30 14.75 -4.92 -12.03
C ARG A 30 13.63 -4.16 -12.71
N ASP A 31 12.92 -4.86 -13.60
CA ASP A 31 11.69 -4.34 -14.19
C ASP A 31 10.58 -4.44 -13.13
N VAL A 32 10.35 -3.33 -12.43
CA VAL A 32 9.29 -3.21 -11.41
C VAL A 32 8.30 -2.18 -11.93
N SER A 33 7.08 -2.63 -12.20
CA SER A 33 6.02 -1.79 -12.74
C SER A 33 5.33 -0.96 -11.66
N PHE A 34 4.63 0.08 -12.07
CA PHE A 34 3.65 0.75 -11.21
C PHE A 34 2.52 -0.22 -10.86
N ARG A 35 2.07 -0.20 -9.60
CA ARG A 35 0.90 -0.97 -9.15
C ARG A 35 -0.09 -0.12 -8.39
N SER A 36 -1.33 -0.58 -8.35
CA SER A 36 -2.35 0.03 -7.50
C SER A 36 -3.33 -1.00 -6.97
N LEU A 37 -3.83 -0.76 -5.77
CA LEU A 37 -4.87 -1.55 -5.10
C LEU A 37 -6.08 -0.66 -4.84
N ASN A 38 -7.28 -1.23 -4.85
CA ASN A 38 -8.48 -0.50 -4.44
C ASN A 38 -8.89 -0.93 -3.03
N VAL A 39 -8.55 -0.11 -2.05
CA VAL A 39 -8.70 -0.44 -0.62
C VAL A 39 -10.09 -0.06 -0.12
N ARG A 40 -10.82 -1.05 0.40
CA ARG A 40 -12.19 -0.91 0.94
C ARG A 40 -12.30 -1.13 2.45
N GLN A 41 -11.22 -1.58 3.09
CA GLN A 41 -11.20 -1.99 4.50
C GLN A 41 -10.37 -1.04 5.36
N TRP A 42 -10.68 0.26 5.29
CA TRP A 42 -9.92 1.28 6.03
C TRP A 42 -10.22 1.29 7.53
N ASP A 43 -11.38 0.79 7.94
CA ASP A 43 -11.86 0.84 9.32
C ASP A 43 -10.86 0.24 10.31
N ARG A 44 -10.35 -0.97 10.04
CA ARG A 44 -9.40 -1.64 10.92
C ARG A 44 -8.07 -0.88 11.04
N MET A 45 -7.53 -0.41 9.91
CA MET A 45 -6.31 0.38 9.85
C MET A 45 -6.44 1.69 10.65
N VAL A 46 -7.53 2.44 10.42
CA VAL A 46 -7.77 3.74 11.09
C VAL A 46 -8.04 3.55 12.58
N GLN A 47 -8.74 2.48 12.98
CA GLN A 47 -8.96 2.16 14.38
C GLN A 47 -7.65 1.83 15.11
N ALA A 48 -6.82 0.97 14.54
CA ALA A 48 -5.51 0.62 15.10
C ALA A 48 -4.61 1.86 15.23
N TRP A 49 -4.56 2.70 14.19
CA TRP A 49 -3.82 3.95 14.22
C TRP A 49 -4.31 4.90 15.32
N ALA A 50 -5.63 5.07 15.46
CA ALA A 50 -6.20 5.92 16.51
C ALA A 50 -5.94 5.40 17.94
N ALA A 51 -5.79 4.08 18.10
CA ALA A 51 -5.48 3.44 19.37
C ALA A 51 -3.97 3.41 19.70
N GLY A 52 -3.10 3.75 18.73
CA GLY A 52 -1.65 3.55 18.86
C GLY A 52 -1.24 2.09 18.90
N ASP A 53 -2.06 1.20 18.33
CA ASP A 53 -1.83 -0.24 18.29
C ASP A 53 -1.06 -0.61 17.02
N GLU A 54 0.27 -0.65 17.14
CA GLU A 54 1.17 -0.94 16.02
C GLU A 54 0.98 -2.37 15.47
N GLU A 55 0.72 -3.35 16.33
CA GLU A 55 0.52 -4.75 15.93
C GLU A 55 -0.79 -4.90 15.12
N ALA A 56 -1.86 -4.27 15.57
CA ALA A 56 -3.12 -4.26 14.82
C ALA A 56 -3.00 -3.48 13.50
N MET A 57 -2.15 -2.47 13.45
CA MET A 57 -1.86 -1.68 12.26
C MET A 57 -1.10 -2.53 11.22
N ASP A 58 -0.09 -3.27 11.65
CA ASP A 58 0.66 -4.22 10.82
C ASP A 58 -0.27 -5.30 10.27
N ALA A 59 -1.07 -5.94 11.12
CA ALA A 59 -2.04 -6.94 10.67
C ALA A 59 -3.04 -6.36 9.65
N ALA A 60 -3.53 -5.14 9.85
CA ALA A 60 -4.42 -4.47 8.90
C ALA A 60 -3.74 -4.19 7.56
N TRP A 61 -2.45 -3.84 7.56
CA TRP A 61 -1.67 -3.61 6.35
C TRP A 61 -1.36 -4.92 5.63
N PHE A 62 -0.60 -5.81 6.26
CA PHE A 62 -0.04 -7.01 5.65
C PHE A 62 -1.09 -8.05 5.31
N ASP A 63 -1.98 -8.37 6.25
CA ASP A 63 -2.99 -9.42 6.08
C ASP A 63 -4.25 -8.90 5.38
N GLY A 64 -4.44 -7.57 5.38
CA GLY A 64 -5.61 -6.92 4.80
C GLY A 64 -5.29 -6.22 3.49
N ILE A 65 -4.71 -5.02 3.60
CA ILE A 65 -4.58 -4.08 2.47
C ILE A 65 -3.67 -4.61 1.36
N THR A 66 -2.52 -5.18 1.73
CA THR A 66 -1.50 -5.60 0.76
C THR A 66 -1.51 -7.09 0.44
N ALA A 67 -2.44 -7.87 1.01
CA ALA A 67 -2.55 -9.30 0.75
C ALA A 67 -2.68 -9.61 -0.75
N ASP A 68 -3.41 -8.78 -1.49
CA ASP A 68 -3.63 -8.91 -2.93
C ASP A 68 -2.37 -8.63 -3.80
N LEU A 69 -1.28 -8.10 -3.22
CA LEU A 69 0.00 -8.03 -3.92
C LEU A 69 0.66 -9.41 -4.07
N GLY A 70 0.32 -10.36 -3.21
CA GLY A 70 0.85 -11.72 -3.24
C GLY A 70 2.38 -11.73 -3.29
N SER A 71 2.95 -12.58 -4.17
CA SER A 71 4.40 -12.70 -4.34
C SER A 71 5.08 -11.44 -4.85
N ASP A 72 4.33 -10.50 -5.44
CA ASP A 72 4.90 -9.25 -5.94
C ASP A 72 5.21 -8.27 -4.79
N TYR A 73 4.70 -8.52 -3.56
CA TYR A 73 4.85 -7.63 -2.41
C TYR A 73 6.30 -7.18 -2.20
N GLY A 74 7.26 -8.10 -2.26
CA GLY A 74 8.68 -7.80 -2.04
C GLY A 74 9.26 -6.77 -3.03
N SER A 75 8.64 -6.59 -4.19
CA SER A 75 9.04 -5.54 -5.15
C SER A 75 8.59 -4.14 -4.73
N TYR A 76 7.66 -4.04 -3.77
CA TYR A 76 7.06 -2.80 -3.26
C TYR A 76 7.36 -2.58 -1.76
N GLU A 77 8.21 -3.41 -1.14
CA GLU A 77 8.66 -3.21 0.24
C GLU A 77 9.35 -1.84 0.41
N TYR A 78 10.07 -1.40 -0.63
CA TYR A 78 10.77 -0.11 -0.67
C TYR A 78 10.26 0.74 -1.83
N VAL A 79 9.03 1.23 -1.73
CA VAL A 79 8.50 2.21 -2.70
C VAL A 79 9.09 3.60 -2.51
N MET A 80 9.15 4.38 -3.60
CA MET A 80 9.47 5.81 -3.48
C MET A 80 8.34 6.58 -2.80
N ASN A 81 7.10 6.24 -3.12
CA ASN A 81 5.93 6.92 -2.59
C ASN A 81 4.69 6.01 -2.66
N ILE A 82 3.75 6.29 -1.76
CA ILE A 82 2.39 5.77 -1.79
C ILE A 82 1.46 6.92 -2.18
N GLY A 83 0.72 6.73 -3.28
CA GLY A 83 -0.26 7.69 -3.77
C GLY A 83 -1.69 7.32 -3.36
N PHE A 84 -2.55 8.33 -3.23
CA PHE A 84 -4.00 8.15 -3.05
C PHE A 84 -4.73 8.86 -4.19
N ALA A 85 -5.35 8.08 -5.08
CA ALA A 85 -6.20 8.60 -6.14
C ALA A 85 -7.67 8.60 -5.66
N ALA A 86 -8.22 9.80 -5.43
CA ALA A 86 -9.59 10.05 -4.98
C ALA A 86 -10.57 10.17 -6.16
#